data_AF-X1HPS6-F1
#
_entry.id   AF-X1HPS6-F1
#
_cell.length_a   1.000
_cell.length_b   1.000
_cell.length_c   1.000
_cell.angle_alpha   90.00
_cell.angle_beta   90.00
_cell.angle_gamma   90.00
#
_symmetry.space_group_name_H-M   'P 1'
#
loop_
_entity.id
_entity.type
_entity.pdbx_description
1 polymer ?
#
loop_
_entity_poly.entity_id
_entity_poly.type
_entity_poly.pdbx_seq_one_letter_code
_entity_poly.pdbx_strand_id
1 'polypeptide(L)'
;RLLRNTVSYDDFNSFKEELLSHIHQGLEVPRNQTEILAVLDELFDKVWYNRHQFLRQKVEVGEITIAPDIWKGALKAAKRIERRYRSGVLGPWGDFEWGMINGKLSALRWVLGDEWDMLDT
;
A
#
# COMPACT_ATOMS: atom_id res chain seq x y z
N ARG A 1 -26.57 53.58 0.02
CA ARG A 1 -25.51 53.44 1.06
C ARG A 1 -24.78 52.12 0.79
N LEU A 2 -23.92 52.14 -0.23
CA LEU A 2 -23.10 51.03 -0.76
C LEU A 2 -21.67 51.33 -0.27
N LEU A 3 -20.83 50.47 0.31
CA LEU A 3 -20.80 49.05 0.62
C LEU A 3 -20.14 48.96 2.01
N ARG A 4 -20.75 48.30 3.01
CA ARG A 4 -20.13 48.18 4.34
C ARG A 4 -19.10 47.06 4.46
N ASN A 5 -18.95 46.23 3.43
CA ASN A 5 -18.08 45.06 3.42
C ASN A 5 -17.31 44.97 2.10
N THR A 6 -16.43 45.93 1.81
CA THR A 6 -15.47 45.83 0.68
C THR A 6 -14.11 45.45 1.21
N VAL A 7 -13.59 44.32 0.73
CA VAL A 7 -12.20 43.88 0.97
C VAL A 7 -11.28 44.86 0.24
N SER A 8 -10.27 45.38 0.93
CA SER A 8 -9.26 46.23 0.29
C SER A 8 -8.29 45.40 -0.55
N TYR A 9 -7.53 46.05 -1.43
CA TYR A 9 -6.48 45.37 -2.19
C TYR A 9 -5.41 44.76 -1.28
N ASP A 10 -5.09 45.44 -0.18
CA ASP A 10 -4.09 44.99 0.78
C ASP A 10 -4.58 43.77 1.57
N ASP A 11 -5.88 43.74 1.94
CA ASP A 11 -6.49 42.56 2.57
C ASP A 11 -6.45 41.35 1.63
N PHE A 12 -6.76 41.56 0.34
CA PHE A 12 -6.70 40.50 -0.66
C PHE A 12 -5.28 39.99 -0.87
N ASN A 13 -4.29 40.88 -0.95
CA ASN A 13 -2.90 40.48 -1.09
C ASN A 13 -2.36 39.79 0.16
N SER A 14 -2.71 40.26 1.36
CA SER A 14 -2.33 39.57 2.62
C SER A 14 -2.88 38.14 2.65
N PHE A 15 -4.16 37.95 2.29
CA PHE A 15 -4.76 36.63 2.20
C PHE A 15 -4.08 35.74 1.16
N LYS A 16 -3.75 36.31 -0.02
CA LYS A 16 -3.03 35.60 -1.07
C LYS A 16 -1.65 35.13 -0.59
N GLU A 17 -0.88 36.00 0.05
CA GLU A 17 0.44 35.64 0.57
C GLU A 17 0.35 34.61 1.70
N GLU A 18 -0.66 34.69 2.58
CA GLU A 18 -0.94 33.67 3.60
C GLU A 18 -1.29 32.31 2.97
N LEU A 19 -2.21 32.29 1.99
CA LEU A 19 -2.61 31.10 1.27
C LEU A 19 -1.42 30.47 0.53
N LEU A 20 -0.61 31.29 -0.15
CA LEU A 20 0.61 30.84 -0.80
C LEU A 20 1.62 30.30 0.21
N SER A 21 1.76 30.92 1.39
CA SER A 21 2.65 30.42 2.43
C SER A 21 2.24 29.03 2.93
N HIS A 22 0.93 28.76 3.10
CA HIS A 22 0.42 27.44 3.45
C HIS A 22 0.62 26.41 2.33
N ILE A 23 0.46 26.83 1.08
CA ILE A 23 0.76 25.97 -0.09
C ILE A 23 2.26 25.66 -0.16
N HIS A 24 3.12 26.65 0.10
CA HIS A 24 4.58 26.50 0.01
C HIS A 24 5.21 25.78 1.21
N GLN A 25 4.66 25.92 2.42
CA GLN A 25 5.12 25.19 3.62
C GLN A 25 4.57 23.76 3.70
N GLY A 26 3.56 23.40 2.89
CA GLY A 26 2.75 22.19 3.08
C GLY A 26 2.58 21.30 1.84
N LEU A 27 3.58 21.16 0.96
CA LEU A 27 3.51 20.16 -0.13
C LEU A 27 3.75 18.70 0.35
N GLU A 28 3.35 18.37 1.58
CA GLU A 28 3.04 16.99 1.99
C GLU A 28 1.57 16.70 1.65
N VAL A 29 1.25 16.68 0.35
CA VAL A 29 -0.11 16.31 -0.09
C VAL A 29 -0.31 14.82 0.25
N PRO A 30 -1.41 14.44 0.93
CA PRO A 30 -1.71 13.03 1.17
C PRO A 30 -1.68 12.25 -0.13
N ARG A 31 -1.16 11.02 -0.07
CA ARG A 31 -1.22 10.10 -1.22
C ARG A 31 -2.67 9.93 -1.63
N ASN A 32 -2.92 10.05 -2.93
CA ASN A 32 -4.26 9.83 -3.44
C ASN A 32 -4.61 8.33 -3.39
N GLN A 33 -5.90 8.01 -3.49
CA GLN A 33 -6.38 6.64 -3.38
C GLN A 33 -5.72 5.69 -4.40
N THR A 34 -5.44 6.15 -5.62
CA THR A 34 -4.77 5.32 -6.64
C THR A 34 -3.34 4.97 -6.24
N GLU A 35 -2.59 5.92 -5.69
CA GLU A 35 -1.24 5.66 -5.18
C GLU A 35 -1.27 4.69 -4.00
N ILE A 36 -2.23 4.87 -3.08
CA ILE A 36 -2.41 3.98 -1.93
C ILE A 36 -2.71 2.55 -2.40
N LEU A 37 -3.67 2.39 -3.32
CA LEU A 37 -4.05 1.08 -3.85
C LEU A 37 -2.88 0.39 -4.59
N ALA A 38 -2.09 1.15 -5.35
CA ALA A 38 -0.92 0.59 -6.03
C ALA A 38 0.12 0.03 -5.04
N VAL A 39 0.37 0.73 -3.92
CA VAL A 39 1.27 0.23 -2.87
C VAL A 39 0.66 -0.95 -2.12
N LEU A 40 -0.65 -0.90 -1.85
CA LEU A 40 -1.36 -2.00 -1.20
C LEU A 40 -1.29 -3.28 -2.04
N ASP A 41 -1.51 -3.20 -3.36
CA ASP A 41 -1.40 -4.33 -4.28
C ASP A 41 0.01 -4.95 -4.26
N GLU A 42 1.05 -4.12 -4.21
CA GLU A 42 2.43 -4.60 -4.10
C GLU A 42 2.69 -5.32 -2.77
N LEU A 43 2.22 -4.75 -1.66
CA LEU A 43 2.37 -5.35 -0.32
C LEU A 43 1.58 -6.66 -0.21
N PHE A 44 0.37 -6.69 -0.77
CA PHE A 44 -0.46 -7.89 -0.85
C PHE A 44 0.26 -9.01 -1.60
N ASP A 45 0.78 -8.73 -2.80
CA ASP A 45 1.51 -9.71 -3.60
C ASP A 45 2.74 -10.25 -2.84
N LYS A 46 3.49 -9.38 -2.15
CA LYS A 46 4.66 -9.79 -1.35
C LYS A 46 4.26 -10.71 -0.20
N VAL A 47 3.21 -10.35 0.54
CA VAL A 47 2.74 -11.13 1.69
C VAL A 47 2.20 -12.48 1.23
N TRP A 48 1.35 -12.49 0.20
CA TRP A 48 0.81 -13.71 -0.40
C TRP A 48 1.92 -14.62 -0.91
N TYR A 49 2.90 -14.07 -1.64
CA TYR A 49 3.97 -14.84 -2.24
C TYR A 49 4.85 -15.50 -1.18
N ASN A 50 5.20 -14.79 -0.12
CA ASN A 50 5.96 -15.35 1.00
C ASN A 50 5.24 -16.56 1.61
N ARG A 51 3.94 -16.42 1.91
CA ARG A 51 3.10 -17.49 2.45
C ARG A 51 2.97 -18.65 1.48
N HIS A 52 2.84 -18.37 0.19
CA HIS A 52 2.81 -19.38 -0.86
C HIS A 52 4.12 -20.19 -0.91
N GLN A 53 5.29 -19.57 -0.74
CA GLN A 53 6.56 -20.31 -0.69
C GLN A 53 6.63 -21.26 0.51
N PHE A 54 6.14 -20.85 1.69
CA PHE A 54 6.03 -21.75 2.84
C PHE A 54 5.07 -22.90 2.58
N LEU A 55 3.89 -22.61 2.02
CA LEU A 55 2.91 -23.64 1.65
C LEU A 55 3.50 -24.62 0.63
N ARG A 56 4.21 -24.10 -0.36
CA ARG A 56 4.88 -24.88 -1.40
C ARG A 56 5.89 -25.84 -0.81
N GLN A 57 6.73 -25.39 0.12
CA GLN A 57 7.68 -26.24 0.80
C GLN A 57 6.97 -27.42 1.49
N LYS A 58 5.90 -27.15 2.24
CA LYS A 58 5.10 -28.17 2.93
C LYS A 58 4.44 -29.16 1.96
N VAL A 59 3.97 -28.70 0.81
CA VAL A 59 3.42 -29.56 -0.24
C VAL A 59 4.52 -30.44 -0.85
N GLU A 60 5.69 -29.88 -1.14
CA GLU A 60 6.82 -30.59 -1.75
C GLU A 60 7.40 -31.68 -0.84
N VAL A 61 7.40 -31.47 0.49
CA VAL A 61 7.81 -32.50 1.47
C VAL A 61 6.68 -33.47 1.87
N GLY A 62 5.47 -33.27 1.35
CA GLY A 62 4.32 -34.14 1.61
C GLY A 62 3.62 -33.93 2.95
N GLU A 63 3.90 -32.83 3.67
CA GLU A 63 3.21 -32.47 4.92
C GLU A 63 1.77 -32.01 4.69
N ILE A 64 1.52 -31.33 3.56
CA ILE A 64 0.20 -30.81 3.18
C ILE A 64 -0.17 -31.32 1.79
N THR A 65 -1.40 -31.80 1.64
CA THR A 65 -1.99 -32.12 0.33
C THR A 65 -3.03 -31.07 -0.05
N ILE A 66 -2.91 -30.53 -1.26
CA ILE A 66 -3.84 -29.54 -1.83
C ILE A 66 -4.49 -30.16 -3.07
N ALA A 67 -5.77 -29.85 -3.29
CA ALA A 67 -6.47 -30.26 -4.51
C ALA A 67 -5.68 -29.82 -5.77
N PRO A 68 -5.45 -30.72 -6.75
CA PRO A 68 -4.54 -30.43 -7.87
C PRO A 68 -4.91 -29.19 -8.70
N ASP A 69 -6.20 -28.91 -8.85
CA ASP A 69 -6.73 -27.75 -9.57
C ASP A 69 -6.45 -26.43 -8.82
N ILE A 70 -6.66 -26.41 -7.51
CA ILE A 70 -6.31 -25.29 -6.63
C ILE A 70 -4.80 -25.05 -6.67
N TRP A 71 -4.01 -26.13 -6.55
CA TRP A 71 -2.55 -26.04 -6.56
C TRP A 71 -2.01 -25.49 -7.89
N LYS A 72 -2.57 -25.95 -9.02
CA LYS A 72 -2.27 -25.43 -10.34
C LYS A 72 -2.58 -23.92 -10.45
N GLY A 73 -3.68 -23.48 -9.85
CA GLY A 73 -4.05 -22.07 -9.76
C GLY A 73 -3.02 -21.24 -8.97
N ALA A 74 -2.63 -21.73 -7.78
CA ALA A 74 -1.64 -21.08 -6.93
C ALA A 74 -0.28 -20.95 -7.63
N LEU A 75 0.21 -22.02 -8.27
CA LEU A 75 1.46 -21.98 -9.03
C LEU A 75 1.42 -20.98 -10.20
N LYS A 76 0.25 -20.84 -10.87
CA LYS A 76 0.06 -19.84 -11.93
C LYS A 76 0.11 -18.41 -11.38
N ALA A 77 -0.47 -18.17 -10.20
CA ALA A 77 -0.43 -16.89 -9.52
C ALA A 77 0.99 -16.53 -9.07
N ALA A 78 1.73 -17.46 -8.48
CA ALA A 78 3.13 -17.27 -8.10
C ALA A 78 4.00 -16.87 -9.29
N LYS A 79 3.88 -17.59 -10.43
CA LYS A 79 4.59 -17.23 -11.67
C LYS A 79 4.22 -15.85 -12.21
N ARG A 80 3.01 -15.35 -11.95
CA ARG A 80 2.61 -13.99 -12.35
C ARG A 80 3.28 -12.94 -11.48
N ILE A 81 3.38 -13.19 -10.17
CA ILE A 81 4.08 -12.32 -9.23
C ILE A 81 5.58 -12.29 -9.55
N GLU A 82 6.21 -13.45 -9.77
CA GLU A 82 7.62 -13.55 -10.21
C GLU A 82 7.91 -12.79 -11.50
N ARG A 83 6.93 -12.70 -12.42
CA ARG A 83 7.06 -11.90 -13.65
C ARG A 83 6.85 -10.41 -13.42
N ARG A 84 6.04 -10.03 -12.44
CA ARG A 84 5.72 -8.64 -12.11
C ARG A 84 6.87 -7.97 -11.37
N TYR A 85 7.55 -8.69 -10.47
CA TYR A 85 8.59 -8.15 -9.62
C TYR A 85 9.97 -8.72 -9.96
N ARG A 86 11.01 -7.89 -9.96
CA ARG A 86 12.39 -8.34 -10.18
C ARG A 86 12.89 -9.20 -9.01
N SER A 87 13.87 -10.06 -9.27
CA SER A 87 14.59 -10.82 -8.23
C SER A 87 15.18 -9.87 -7.19
N GLY A 88 14.86 -10.11 -5.90
CA GLY A 88 15.23 -9.25 -4.76
C GLY A 88 14.08 -8.40 -4.21
N VAL A 89 13.01 -8.18 -4.97
CA VAL A 89 11.80 -7.48 -4.47
C VAL A 89 10.90 -8.42 -3.65
N LEU A 90 10.94 -9.73 -3.94
CA LEU A 90 10.13 -10.78 -3.29
C LEU A 90 10.86 -11.47 -2.13
N GLY A 91 11.84 -10.79 -1.53
CA GLY A 91 12.69 -11.32 -0.47
C GLY A 91 13.91 -12.09 -0.98
N PRO A 92 14.63 -12.80 -0.09
CA PRO A 92 14.29 -12.98 1.34
C PRO A 92 14.35 -11.66 2.13
N TRP A 93 13.52 -11.56 3.17
CA TRP A 93 13.47 -10.41 4.08
C TRP A 93 13.90 -10.84 5.48
N GLY A 94 14.58 -9.96 6.21
CA GLY A 94 14.81 -10.15 7.65
C GLY A 94 13.54 -9.88 8.48
N ASP A 95 13.57 -10.24 9.77
CA ASP A 95 12.42 -10.07 10.69
C ASP A 95 11.90 -8.62 10.72
N PHE A 96 12.81 -7.65 10.74
CA PHE A 96 12.44 -6.23 10.72
C PHE A 96 11.75 -5.83 9.41
N GLU A 97 12.31 -6.22 8.26
CA GLU A 97 11.76 -5.88 6.95
C GLU A 97 10.39 -6.54 6.75
N TRP A 98 10.26 -7.79 7.19
CA TRP A 98 9.00 -8.53 7.16
C TRP A 98 7.95 -7.89 8.06
N GLY A 99 8.34 -7.48 9.28
CA GLY A 99 7.47 -6.71 10.18
C GLY A 99 7.01 -5.39 9.54
N MET A 100 7.92 -4.67 8.88
CA MET A 100 7.59 -3.43 8.16
C MET A 100 6.65 -3.66 6.97
N ILE A 101 6.78 -4.75 6.23
CA ILE A 101 5.87 -5.09 5.13
C ILE A 101 4.45 -5.33 5.66
N ASN A 102 4.31 -6.14 6.73
CA ASN A 102 3.00 -6.42 7.33
C ASN A 102 2.40 -5.15 7.97
N GLY A 103 3.21 -4.37 8.69
CA GLY A 103 2.76 -3.12 9.31
C GLY A 103 2.27 -2.09 8.28
N LYS A 104 2.97 -1.95 7.14
CA LYS A 104 2.51 -1.09 6.04
C LYS A 104 1.21 -1.58 5.43
N LEU A 105 1.06 -2.90 5.22
CA LEU A 105 -0.18 -3.47 4.68
C LEU A 105 -1.36 -3.22 5.61
N SER A 106 -1.19 -3.50 6.92
CA SER A 106 -2.18 -3.25 7.97
C SER A 106 -2.58 -1.77 8.01
N ALA A 107 -1.61 -0.86 8.00
CA ALA A 107 -1.88 0.58 8.01
C ALA A 107 -2.65 1.06 6.78
N LEU A 108 -2.30 0.62 5.57
CA LEU A 108 -3.01 1.04 4.35
C LEU A 108 -4.42 0.45 4.29
N ARG A 109 -4.61 -0.79 4.73
CA ARG A 109 -5.93 -1.43 4.84
C ARG A 109 -6.83 -0.71 5.84
N TRP A 110 -6.29 -0.37 7.00
CA TRP A 110 -7.00 0.41 8.01
C TRP A 110 -7.45 1.78 7.48
N VAL A 111 -6.57 2.50 6.78
CA VAL A 111 -6.91 3.77 6.11
C VAL A 111 -8.04 3.60 5.07
N LEU A 112 -8.12 2.43 4.43
CA LEU A 112 -9.16 2.11 3.44
C LEU A 112 -10.45 1.50 4.05
N GLY A 113 -10.51 1.32 5.38
CA GLY A 113 -11.70 0.91 6.11
C GLY A 113 -11.72 -0.53 6.63
N ASP A 114 -10.63 -1.29 6.47
CA ASP A 114 -10.50 -2.59 7.12
C ASP A 114 -10.10 -2.45 8.61
N GLU A 115 -10.21 -3.52 9.39
CA GLU A 115 -9.74 -3.54 10.77
C GLU A 115 -8.21 -3.62 10.86
N TRP A 116 -7.67 -3.14 11.99
CA TRP A 116 -6.26 -3.33 12.31
C TRP A 116 -5.88 -4.81 12.23
N ASP A 117 -4.69 -5.07 11.71
CA ASP A 117 -4.10 -6.40 11.56
C ASP A 117 -4.84 -7.35 10.62
N MET A 118 -5.76 -6.84 9.78
CA MET A 118 -6.28 -7.58 8.64
C MET A 118 -5.16 -7.82 7.63
N LEU A 119 -4.52 -8.98 7.74
CA LEU A 119 -3.38 -9.39 6.92
C LEU A 119 -3.71 -10.55 6.00
N ASP A 120 -4.98 -10.94 5.83
CA ASP A 120 -5.38 -12.02 4.94
C ASP A 120 -5.02 -11.70 3.48
N THR A 121 -4.48 -12.70 2.78
CA THR A 121 -4.04 -12.58 1.38
C THR A 121 -4.33 -13.86 0.62
#